data_AF-A0A4V2QFZ2-F1
#
_entry.id   AF-A0A4V2QFZ2-F1
#
_cell.length_a   1.000
_cell.length_b   1.000
_cell.length_c   1.000
_cell.angle_alpha   90.00
_cell.angle_beta   90.00
_cell.angle_gamma   90.00
#
_symmetry.space_group_name_H-M   'P 1'
#
loop_
_entity.id
_entity.type
_entity.pdbx_description
1 polymer ?
#
loop_
_entity_poly.entity_id
_entity_poly.type
_entity_poly.pdbx_seq_one_letter_code
_entity_poly.pdbx_strand_id
1 'polypeptide(L)'
;MLLPQSASACFRRLLVVLLTLLGWHDIASATELPCIYALGDSLTAAYAPELAAIVGAGRVVDGGLGGQASPSIAARAGARPIRVTLAGNAIPASGTVAVDRIAPELLAFAGNRATLSGAIAGISGTMIWQRGEGYSFQRSKPGAAMAAGPSSAFVVDASDVEDCTLLLWAGRNNYRDTAGIIGDIFRTMDLWKKRGQPAYIISIIDGVDEGRGTAAYQAITRLNGEIEKRYPDQYVDVRRWLIDEAPRAMSLTLSPQGIKDTAVDTVPTDLRKDGIHLTPATNRALAQFLAEKLKLGQVQ
;
A
#
# COMPACT_ATOMS: atom_id res chain seq x y z
N MET A 1 36.57 7.62 6.38
CA MET A 1 36.71 6.42 5.52
C MET A 1 35.30 5.96 5.17
N LEU A 2 34.84 6.22 3.94
CA LEU A 2 33.46 6.00 3.50
C LEU A 2 33.21 4.51 3.29
N LEU A 3 32.16 3.95 3.92
CA LEU A 3 31.73 2.58 3.73
C LEU A 3 30.77 2.47 2.52
N PRO A 4 30.87 1.40 1.71
CA PRO A 4 30.00 1.19 0.56
C PRO A 4 28.57 0.79 0.99
N GLN A 5 27.57 1.34 0.31
CA GLN A 5 26.13 1.20 0.63
C GLN A 5 25.54 -0.20 0.38
N SER A 6 26.31 -1.18 -0.10
CA SER A 6 25.80 -2.47 -0.60
C SER A 6 26.27 -3.73 0.15
N ALA A 7 26.61 -3.62 1.45
CA ALA A 7 26.95 -4.79 2.25
C ALA A 7 25.69 -5.50 2.79
N SER A 8 25.60 -6.82 2.62
CA SER A 8 24.48 -7.65 3.10
C SER A 8 24.34 -7.59 4.63
N ALA A 9 23.12 -7.85 5.13
CA ALA A 9 22.80 -7.83 6.56
C ALA A 9 23.74 -8.71 7.42
N CYS A 10 24.29 -9.79 6.82
CA CYS A 10 25.23 -10.68 7.50
C CYS A 10 26.61 -10.03 7.73
N PHE A 11 27.07 -9.20 6.79
CA PHE A 11 28.36 -8.50 6.88
C PHE A 11 28.33 -7.39 7.94
N ARG A 12 27.17 -6.73 8.10
CA ARG A 12 26.96 -5.70 9.15
C ARG A 12 27.01 -6.30 10.56
N ARG A 13 26.46 -7.50 10.77
CA ARG A 13 26.51 -8.19 12.07
C ARG A 13 27.92 -8.62 12.45
N LEU A 14 28.73 -9.06 11.49
CA LEU A 14 30.13 -9.46 11.75
C LEU A 14 31.01 -8.25 12.12
N LEU A 15 30.76 -7.09 11.49
CA LEU A 15 31.51 -5.86 11.75
C LEU A 15 31.25 -5.29 13.15
N VAL A 16 30.01 -5.38 13.64
CA VAL A 16 29.64 -4.96 15.01
C VAL A 16 30.33 -5.82 16.07
N VAL A 17 30.46 -7.13 15.83
CA VAL A 17 31.19 -8.04 16.73
C VAL A 17 32.70 -7.76 16.72
N LEU A 18 33.26 -7.36 15.57
CA LEU A 18 34.68 -7.03 15.47
C LEU A 18 35.02 -5.71 16.18
N LEU A 19 34.09 -4.74 16.17
CA LEU A 19 34.29 -3.42 16.76
C LEU A 19 34.09 -3.40 18.29
N THR A 20 33.23 -4.26 18.83
CA THR A 20 33.08 -4.44 20.28
C THR A 20 34.30 -5.11 20.92
N LEU A 21 34.98 -6.01 20.19
CA LEU A 21 36.24 -6.62 20.62
C LEU A 21 37.43 -5.63 20.67
N LEU A 22 37.31 -4.46 20.04
CA LEU A 22 38.34 -3.41 19.99
C LEU A 22 38.10 -2.25 20.98
N GLY A 23 37.14 -2.37 21.90
CA GLY A 23 36.96 -1.43 23.00
C GLY A 23 36.32 -0.08 22.63
N TRP A 24 35.78 0.06 21.42
CA TRP A 24 35.03 1.25 21.01
C TRP A 24 33.58 1.13 21.52
N HIS A 25 33.33 1.64 22.72
CA HIS A 25 32.02 1.54 23.37
C HIS A 25 31.00 2.59 22.89
N ASP A 26 31.38 3.49 21.99
CA ASP A 26 30.48 4.48 21.39
C ASP A 26 30.41 4.28 19.87
N ILE A 27 29.90 3.13 19.43
CA ILE A 27 29.22 3.09 18.14
C ILE A 27 27.80 3.51 18.43
N ALA A 28 27.52 4.79 18.20
CA ALA A 28 26.17 5.31 18.08
C ALA A 28 25.35 4.28 17.30
N SER A 29 24.27 3.78 17.93
CA SER A 29 23.25 3.00 17.24
C SER A 29 22.93 3.76 15.96
N ALA A 30 23.31 3.21 14.81
CA ALA A 30 22.99 3.81 13.53
C ALA A 30 21.48 3.70 13.42
N THR A 31 20.80 4.76 13.85
CA THR A 31 19.35 4.85 13.87
C THR A 31 18.84 4.57 12.47
N GLU A 32 18.13 3.45 12.34
CA GLU A 32 17.67 2.95 11.06
C GLU A 32 16.65 3.94 10.49
N LEU A 33 16.89 4.39 9.27
CA LEU A 33 15.99 5.34 8.62
C LEU A 33 14.62 4.67 8.43
N PRO A 34 13.51 5.37 8.72
CA PRO A 34 12.19 4.76 8.67
C PRO A 34 11.87 4.29 7.25
N CYS A 35 11.37 3.06 7.12
CA CYS A 35 10.73 2.60 5.90
C CYS A 35 9.21 2.53 6.06
N ILE A 36 8.49 3.08 5.09
CA ILE A 36 7.02 3.09 5.04
C ILE A 36 6.57 2.54 3.69
N TYR A 37 5.65 1.59 3.72
CA TYR A 37 4.94 1.12 2.54
C TYR A 37 3.52 1.67 2.55
N ALA A 38 3.26 2.65 1.67
CA ALA A 38 1.92 3.20 1.47
C ALA A 38 1.19 2.37 0.41
N LEU A 39 0.32 1.47 0.85
CA LEU A 39 -0.35 0.49 -0.01
C LEU A 39 -1.84 0.84 -0.17
N GLY A 40 -2.30 0.94 -1.42
CA GLY A 40 -3.71 1.15 -1.70
C GLY A 40 -4.03 1.44 -3.16
N ASP A 41 -5.07 2.24 -3.37
CA ASP A 41 -5.58 2.61 -4.69
C ASP A 41 -5.10 4.00 -5.16
N SER A 42 -5.89 4.70 -5.99
CA SER A 42 -5.57 6.04 -6.49
C SER A 42 -5.48 7.09 -5.39
N LEU A 43 -6.18 6.93 -4.27
CA LEU A 43 -6.05 7.84 -3.13
C LEU A 43 -4.66 7.70 -2.51
N THR A 44 -4.11 6.48 -2.48
CA THR A 44 -2.74 6.25 -1.99
C THR A 44 -1.68 6.83 -2.92
N ALA A 45 -1.82 6.61 -4.23
CA ALA A 45 -0.90 7.17 -5.22
C ALA A 45 -0.84 8.71 -5.19
N ALA A 46 -1.90 9.37 -4.65
CA ALA A 46 -1.95 10.81 -4.55
C ALA A 46 -1.22 11.37 -3.31
N TYR A 47 -1.26 10.70 -2.16
CA TYR A 47 -0.62 11.21 -0.93
C TYR A 47 0.78 10.64 -0.69
N ALA A 48 1.11 9.45 -1.19
CA ALA A 48 2.39 8.79 -0.93
C ALA A 48 3.61 9.63 -1.36
N PRO A 49 3.62 10.32 -2.52
CA PRO A 49 4.71 11.23 -2.88
C PRO A 49 4.86 12.42 -1.92
N GLU A 50 3.75 12.96 -1.42
CA GLU A 50 3.76 14.06 -0.45
C GLU A 50 4.31 13.58 0.91
N LEU A 51 3.95 12.36 1.32
CA LEU A 51 4.52 11.72 2.52
C LEU A 51 6.03 11.48 2.38
N ALA A 52 6.49 11.05 1.20
CA ALA A 52 7.92 10.88 0.92
C ALA A 52 8.70 12.19 1.11
N ALA A 53 8.15 13.31 0.62
CA ALA A 53 8.75 14.63 0.79
C ALA A 53 8.85 15.06 2.26
N ILE A 54 7.87 14.68 3.09
CA ILE A 54 7.83 15.00 4.53
C ILE A 54 8.78 14.12 5.34
N VAL A 55 8.81 12.81 5.07
CA VAL A 55 9.65 11.84 5.78
C VAL A 55 11.15 12.03 5.46
N GLY A 56 11.46 12.67 4.32
CA GLY A 56 12.79 13.13 3.99
C GLY A 56 13.78 11.99 3.78
N ALA A 57 14.72 11.80 4.70
CA ALA A 57 15.77 10.79 4.59
C ALA A 57 15.25 9.34 4.72
N GLY A 58 14.04 9.14 5.27
CA GLY A 58 13.38 7.83 5.27
C GLY A 58 12.90 7.42 3.88
N ARG A 59 12.52 6.15 3.73
CA ARG A 59 12.03 5.59 2.46
C ARG A 59 10.52 5.41 2.51
N VAL A 60 9.80 6.03 1.58
CA VAL A 60 8.38 5.76 1.34
C VAL A 60 8.24 5.03 0.01
N VAL A 61 7.68 3.82 0.04
CA VAL A 61 7.34 3.05 -1.15
C VAL A 61 5.87 3.30 -1.50
N ASP A 62 5.65 3.85 -2.70
CA ASP A 62 4.31 4.06 -3.25
C ASP A 62 3.75 2.74 -3.83
N GLY A 63 2.77 2.18 -3.14
CA GLY A 63 1.99 1.03 -3.55
C GLY A 63 0.59 1.41 -4.05
N GLY A 64 0.33 2.67 -4.40
CA GLY A 64 -0.93 3.11 -4.97
C GLY A 64 -1.13 2.68 -6.42
N LEU A 65 -2.23 1.98 -6.73
CA LEU A 65 -2.64 1.72 -8.11
C LEU A 65 -4.12 2.07 -8.32
N GLY A 66 -4.37 3.00 -9.23
CA GLY A 66 -5.70 3.58 -9.43
C GLY A 66 -6.78 2.59 -9.85
N GLY A 67 -7.96 2.71 -9.22
CA GLY A 67 -9.13 1.87 -9.52
C GLY A 67 -9.11 0.47 -8.90
N GLN A 68 -8.11 0.13 -8.08
CA GLN A 68 -8.02 -1.18 -7.47
C GLN A 68 -8.95 -1.35 -6.27
N ALA A 69 -9.60 -2.52 -6.21
CA ALA A 69 -10.38 -2.97 -5.06
C ALA A 69 -9.48 -3.68 -4.01
N SER A 70 -10.01 -3.91 -2.81
CA SER A 70 -9.28 -4.59 -1.72
C SER A 70 -8.63 -5.94 -2.09
N PRO A 71 -9.22 -6.80 -2.96
CA PRO A 71 -8.59 -8.08 -3.29
C PRO A 71 -7.24 -7.93 -3.99
N SER A 72 -7.15 -6.97 -4.92
CA SER A 72 -5.94 -6.67 -5.69
C SER A 72 -4.87 -6.06 -4.80
N ILE A 73 -5.27 -5.15 -3.90
CA ILE A 73 -4.38 -4.50 -2.93
C ILE A 73 -3.78 -5.56 -1.98
N ALA A 74 -4.61 -6.41 -1.39
CA ALA A 74 -4.15 -7.49 -0.50
C ALA A 74 -3.29 -8.54 -1.23
N ALA A 75 -3.61 -8.83 -2.50
CA ALA A 75 -2.80 -9.72 -3.32
C ALA A 75 -1.39 -9.14 -3.58
N ARG A 76 -1.27 -7.85 -3.91
CA ARG A 76 0.03 -7.19 -4.07
C ARG A 76 0.87 -7.18 -2.79
N ALA A 77 0.22 -7.17 -1.63
CA ALA A 77 0.89 -7.31 -0.34
C ALA A 77 1.40 -8.74 -0.05
N GLY A 78 0.96 -9.73 -0.83
CA GLY A 78 1.17 -11.16 -0.55
C GLY A 78 0.18 -11.74 0.47
N ALA A 79 -0.83 -10.97 0.90
CA ALA A 79 -1.80 -11.37 1.93
C ALA A 79 -2.96 -12.22 1.36
N ARG A 80 -3.15 -12.20 0.04
CA ARG A 80 -4.13 -13.04 -0.66
C ARG A 80 -3.40 -13.97 -1.63
N PRO A 81 -3.65 -15.30 -1.59
CA PRO A 81 -3.04 -16.23 -2.52
C PRO A 81 -3.39 -15.89 -3.98
N ILE A 82 -2.37 -15.88 -4.84
CA ILE A 82 -2.52 -15.63 -6.28
C ILE A 82 -2.31 -16.93 -7.04
N ARG A 83 -3.27 -17.26 -7.90
CA ARG A 83 -3.23 -18.43 -8.78
C ARG A 83 -3.11 -18.00 -10.22
N VAL A 84 -2.18 -18.60 -10.95
CA VAL A 84 -1.88 -18.28 -12.34
C VAL A 84 -1.88 -19.53 -13.22
N THR A 85 -2.33 -19.37 -14.46
CA THR A 85 -2.16 -20.34 -15.53
C THR A 85 -1.37 -19.66 -16.64
N LEU A 86 -0.22 -20.23 -17.00
CA LEU A 86 0.64 -19.73 -18.07
C LEU A 86 0.25 -20.37 -19.40
N ALA A 87 0.44 -19.64 -20.49
CA ALA A 87 0.32 -20.21 -21.83
C ALA A 87 1.21 -21.45 -21.97
N GLY A 88 0.61 -22.57 -22.38
CA GLY A 88 1.30 -23.86 -22.49
C GLY A 88 1.69 -24.51 -21.15
N ASN A 89 1.24 -24.01 -20.01
CA ASN A 89 1.55 -24.53 -18.67
C ASN A 89 3.05 -24.68 -18.40
N ALA A 90 3.87 -23.76 -18.92
CA ALA A 90 5.32 -23.80 -18.77
C ALA A 90 5.93 -22.41 -18.71
N ILE A 91 7.03 -22.29 -17.98
CA ILE A 91 7.94 -21.14 -18.01
C ILE A 91 9.02 -21.46 -19.05
N PRO A 92 9.20 -20.63 -20.11
CA PRO A 92 10.18 -20.89 -21.15
C PRO A 92 11.61 -20.80 -20.62
N ALA A 93 12.57 -21.36 -21.37
CA ALA A 93 13.99 -21.32 -21.01
C ALA A 93 14.52 -19.88 -20.82
N SER A 94 13.98 -18.93 -21.56
CA SER A 94 14.30 -17.50 -21.49
C SER A 94 13.10 -16.66 -21.91
N GLY A 95 13.09 -15.38 -21.53
CA GLY A 95 12.10 -14.41 -21.99
C GLY A 95 10.77 -14.45 -21.23
N THR A 96 9.72 -14.07 -21.94
CA THR A 96 8.38 -13.81 -21.39
C THR A 96 7.37 -14.84 -21.88
N VAL A 97 6.42 -15.19 -21.03
CA VAL A 97 5.26 -16.04 -21.36
C VAL A 97 3.96 -15.34 -20.97
N ALA A 98 2.93 -15.49 -21.79
CA ALA A 98 1.60 -14.95 -21.49
C ALA A 98 0.97 -15.68 -20.29
N VAL A 99 0.16 -14.96 -19.52
CA VAL A 99 -0.62 -15.49 -18.41
C VAL A 99 -2.08 -15.57 -18.87
N ASP A 100 -2.55 -16.78 -19.17
CA ASP A 100 -3.91 -17.03 -19.67
C ASP A 100 -4.98 -16.74 -18.61
N ARG A 101 -4.67 -17.01 -17.33
CA ARG A 101 -5.58 -16.75 -16.19
C ARG A 101 -4.80 -16.31 -14.97
N ILE A 102 -5.37 -15.36 -14.23
CA ILE A 102 -4.87 -14.93 -12.93
C ILE A 102 -6.03 -14.62 -11.99
N ALA A 103 -5.94 -15.05 -10.73
CA ALA A 103 -6.95 -14.77 -9.71
C ALA A 103 -6.31 -14.60 -8.31
N PRO A 104 -6.63 -13.53 -7.57
CA PRO A 104 -7.32 -12.33 -8.07
C PRO A 104 -6.45 -11.58 -9.09
N GLU A 105 -7.05 -10.67 -9.87
CA GLU A 105 -6.25 -9.66 -10.57
C GLU A 105 -5.54 -8.76 -9.54
N LEU A 106 -4.30 -8.39 -9.81
CA LEU A 106 -3.46 -7.65 -8.84
C LEU A 106 -2.75 -6.42 -9.41
N LEU A 107 -2.51 -6.34 -10.73
CA LEU A 107 -1.78 -5.23 -11.39
C LEU A 107 -2.63 -4.44 -12.37
N ALA A 108 -3.82 -4.93 -12.74
CA ALA A 108 -4.76 -4.17 -13.55
C ALA A 108 -5.18 -2.90 -12.80
N PHE A 109 -5.08 -1.76 -13.48
CA PHE A 109 -5.35 -0.44 -12.90
C PHE A 109 -5.66 0.60 -13.98
N ALA A 110 -5.93 1.84 -13.58
CA ALA A 110 -6.29 2.93 -14.49
C ALA A 110 -5.18 3.36 -15.46
N GLY A 111 -3.91 3.03 -15.19
CA GLY A 111 -2.77 3.38 -16.05
C GLY A 111 -2.46 2.33 -17.13
N ASN A 112 -1.25 2.40 -17.67
CA ASN A 112 -0.83 1.61 -18.84
C ASN A 112 -0.07 0.34 -18.51
N ARG A 113 0.80 0.39 -17.49
CA ARG A 113 1.70 -0.72 -17.16
C ARG A 113 1.98 -0.76 -15.67
N ALA A 114 1.96 -1.95 -15.10
CA ALA A 114 2.39 -2.22 -13.74
C ALA A 114 3.16 -3.53 -13.69
N THR A 115 4.09 -3.63 -12.74
CA THR A 115 4.94 -4.82 -12.56
C THR A 115 5.02 -5.20 -11.10
N LEU A 116 5.21 -6.49 -10.82
CA LEU A 116 5.48 -6.99 -9.49
C LEU A 116 6.44 -8.18 -9.55
N SER A 117 7.50 -8.11 -8.76
CA SER A 117 8.45 -9.21 -8.61
C SER A 117 7.82 -10.37 -7.85
N GLY A 118 8.22 -11.59 -8.19
CA GLY A 118 7.74 -12.79 -7.52
C GLY A 118 8.28 -14.06 -8.15
N ALA A 119 7.64 -15.18 -7.84
CA ALA A 119 8.03 -16.49 -8.36
C ALA A 119 6.83 -17.36 -8.70
N ILE A 120 7.00 -18.17 -9.75
CA ILE A 120 6.09 -19.28 -10.12
C ILE A 120 6.91 -20.56 -10.10
N ALA A 121 6.44 -21.58 -9.38
CA ALA A 121 7.15 -22.85 -9.22
C ALA A 121 8.62 -22.70 -8.79
N GLY A 122 8.90 -21.71 -7.93
CA GLY A 122 10.26 -21.39 -7.45
C GLY A 122 11.15 -20.64 -8.44
N ILE A 123 10.68 -20.36 -9.67
CA ILE A 123 11.41 -19.57 -10.65
C ILE A 123 11.08 -18.09 -10.44
N SER A 124 12.07 -17.31 -10.02
CA SER A 124 11.95 -15.86 -9.88
C SER A 124 11.72 -15.16 -11.23
N GLY A 125 10.89 -14.14 -11.21
CA GLY A 125 10.56 -13.32 -12.36
C GLY A 125 9.72 -12.11 -12.00
N THR A 126 9.24 -11.44 -13.03
CA THR A 126 8.39 -10.26 -12.92
C THR A 126 7.05 -10.57 -13.56
N MET A 127 5.99 -10.45 -12.77
CA MET A 127 4.63 -10.36 -13.30
C MET A 127 4.46 -8.97 -13.90
N ILE A 128 3.94 -8.91 -15.12
CA ILE A 128 3.75 -7.69 -15.89
C ILE A 128 2.28 -7.65 -16.30
N TRP A 129 1.62 -6.53 -16.03
CA TRP A 129 0.33 -6.21 -16.65
C TRP A 129 0.50 -5.02 -17.58
N GLN A 130 -0.03 -5.15 -18.78
CA GLN A 130 -0.02 -4.11 -19.80
C GLN A 130 -1.45 -3.92 -20.33
N ARG A 131 -1.95 -2.69 -20.28
CA ARG A 131 -3.29 -2.35 -20.79
C ARG A 131 -3.38 -2.71 -22.28
N GLY A 132 -4.40 -3.48 -22.65
CA GLY A 132 -4.63 -3.95 -24.01
C GLY A 132 -3.88 -5.25 -24.38
N GLU A 133 -2.86 -5.65 -23.61
CA GLU A 133 -2.08 -6.88 -23.85
C GLU A 133 -2.31 -7.95 -22.78
N GLY A 134 -2.76 -7.55 -21.57
CA GLY A 134 -3.03 -8.48 -20.48
C GLY A 134 -1.82 -8.77 -19.60
N TYR A 135 -1.81 -9.95 -18.97
CA TYR A 135 -0.74 -10.36 -18.07
C TYR A 135 0.32 -11.20 -18.77
N SER A 136 1.58 -11.02 -18.37
CA SER A 136 2.69 -11.87 -18.76
C SER A 136 3.67 -12.06 -17.60
N PHE A 137 4.44 -13.12 -17.65
CA PHE A 137 5.49 -13.41 -16.68
C PHE A 137 6.84 -13.50 -17.40
N GLN A 138 7.81 -12.71 -16.95
CA GLN A 138 9.17 -12.74 -17.45
C GLN A 138 10.11 -13.30 -16.39
N ARG A 139 10.76 -14.43 -16.66
CA ARG A 139 11.75 -14.99 -15.72
C ARG A 139 12.98 -14.08 -15.62
N SER A 140 13.53 -13.93 -14.42
CA SER A 140 14.66 -13.01 -14.18
C SER A 140 15.98 -13.48 -14.80
N LYS A 141 16.18 -14.79 -14.91
CA LYS A 141 17.42 -15.40 -15.45
C LYS A 141 17.09 -16.54 -16.41
N PRO A 142 17.75 -16.64 -17.58
CA PRO A 142 17.64 -17.82 -18.44
C PRO A 142 18.02 -19.12 -17.71
N GLY A 143 17.46 -20.24 -18.16
CA GLY A 143 17.74 -21.57 -17.63
C GLY A 143 16.94 -22.64 -18.35
N ALA A 144 16.80 -23.83 -17.75
CA ALA A 144 15.92 -24.86 -18.31
C ALA A 144 14.45 -24.37 -18.30
N ALA A 145 13.68 -24.78 -19.32
CA ALA A 145 12.24 -24.63 -19.30
C ALA A 145 11.66 -25.41 -18.11
N MET A 146 10.64 -24.87 -17.45
CA MET A 146 10.05 -25.43 -16.24
C MET A 146 8.55 -25.62 -16.42
N ALA A 147 8.03 -26.80 -16.09
CA ALA A 147 6.60 -27.03 -16.06
C ALA A 147 5.96 -26.21 -14.93
N ALA A 148 4.86 -25.51 -15.25
CA ALA A 148 4.05 -24.77 -14.30
C ALA A 148 2.59 -25.13 -14.59
N GLY A 149 2.10 -26.16 -13.91
CA GLY A 149 0.73 -26.66 -14.10
C GLY A 149 -0.33 -25.57 -13.93
N PRO A 150 -1.55 -25.79 -14.42
CA PRO A 150 -2.62 -24.81 -14.29
C PRO A 150 -2.88 -24.47 -12.82
N SER A 151 -3.23 -23.21 -12.54
CA SER A 151 -3.45 -22.71 -11.16
C SER A 151 -2.20 -22.80 -10.27
N SER A 152 -1.01 -22.67 -10.85
CA SER A 152 0.25 -22.54 -10.10
C SER A 152 0.20 -21.30 -9.19
N ALA A 153 0.87 -21.37 -8.04
CA ALA A 153 0.98 -20.22 -7.16
C ALA A 153 1.94 -19.18 -7.76
N PHE A 154 1.54 -17.91 -7.77
CA PHE A 154 2.46 -16.80 -7.87
C PHE A 154 2.72 -16.28 -6.45
N VAL A 155 3.98 -16.35 -6.02
CA VAL A 155 4.42 -15.86 -4.70
C VAL A 155 5.04 -14.49 -4.90
N VAL A 156 4.45 -13.47 -4.31
CA VAL A 156 4.98 -12.10 -4.36
C VAL A 156 6.34 -12.05 -3.67
N ASP A 157 7.31 -11.43 -4.31
CA ASP A 157 8.55 -11.02 -3.67
C ASP A 157 8.32 -9.68 -2.98
N ALA A 158 8.26 -9.71 -1.65
CA ALA A 158 8.01 -8.54 -0.82
C ALA A 158 9.27 -8.06 -0.10
N SER A 159 10.46 -8.54 -0.47
CA SER A 159 11.74 -8.21 0.20
C SER A 159 12.01 -6.70 0.24
N ASP A 160 11.51 -5.95 -0.75
CA ASP A 160 11.62 -4.49 -0.78
C ASP A 160 10.76 -3.77 0.26
N VAL A 161 9.74 -4.41 0.84
CA VAL A 161 8.75 -3.77 1.72
C VAL A 161 8.43 -4.53 3.00
N GLU A 162 8.96 -5.74 3.18
CA GLU A 162 8.58 -6.61 4.30
C GLU A 162 9.03 -6.10 5.67
N ASP A 163 10.07 -5.28 5.71
CA ASP A 163 10.57 -4.62 6.92
C ASP A 163 10.05 -3.19 7.11
N CYS A 164 9.07 -2.76 6.31
CA CYS A 164 8.52 -1.40 6.36
C CYS A 164 7.25 -1.32 7.21
N THR A 165 7.02 -0.17 7.85
CA THR A 165 5.71 0.19 8.42
C THR A 165 4.67 0.24 7.31
N LEU A 166 3.54 -0.45 7.47
CA LEU A 166 2.44 -0.41 6.51
C LEU A 166 1.48 0.76 6.78
N LEU A 167 1.18 1.55 5.76
CA LEU A 167 -0.01 2.39 5.71
C LEU A 167 -0.96 1.80 4.66
N LEU A 168 -2.08 1.23 5.11
CA LEU A 168 -3.04 0.57 4.23
C LEU A 168 -4.27 1.47 4.02
N TRP A 169 -4.55 1.83 2.77
CA TRP A 169 -5.80 2.50 2.39
C TRP A 169 -6.51 1.67 1.32
N ALA A 170 -7.51 0.88 1.76
CA ALA A 170 -8.20 -0.08 0.90
C ALA A 170 -9.71 -0.07 1.13
N GLY A 171 -10.47 -0.40 0.08
CA GLY A 171 -11.91 -0.61 0.14
C GLY A 171 -12.76 0.44 -0.58
N ARG A 172 -12.19 1.58 -1.00
CA ARG A 172 -12.95 2.64 -1.67
C ARG A 172 -13.60 2.16 -2.98
N ASN A 173 -12.89 1.39 -3.81
CA ASN A 173 -13.43 0.92 -5.09
C ASN A 173 -14.41 -0.26 -4.99
N ASN A 174 -14.59 -0.84 -3.80
CA ASN A 174 -15.51 -1.95 -3.57
C ASN A 174 -16.28 -1.82 -2.25
N TYR A 175 -16.55 -0.60 -1.78
CA TYR A 175 -17.13 -0.33 -0.44
C TYR A 175 -18.47 -1.03 -0.15
N ARG A 176 -19.17 -1.51 -1.19
CA ARG A 176 -20.39 -2.31 -1.07
C ARG A 176 -20.11 -3.77 -0.68
N ASP A 177 -18.90 -4.28 -0.90
CA ASP A 177 -18.44 -5.61 -0.50
C ASP A 177 -17.78 -5.54 0.89
N THR A 178 -18.60 -5.29 1.91
CA THR A 178 -18.11 -5.09 3.28
C THR A 178 -17.33 -6.31 3.80
N ALA A 179 -17.84 -7.52 3.57
CA ALA A 179 -17.20 -8.74 4.05
C ALA A 179 -15.87 -9.02 3.35
N GLY A 180 -15.79 -8.82 2.03
CA GLY A 180 -14.55 -8.98 1.27
C GLY A 180 -13.47 -7.99 1.71
N ILE A 181 -13.83 -6.71 1.88
CA ILE A 181 -12.90 -5.67 2.35
C ILE A 181 -12.34 -6.01 3.72
N ILE A 182 -13.20 -6.35 4.68
CA ILE A 182 -12.79 -6.74 6.03
C ILE A 182 -11.82 -7.93 5.98
N GLY A 183 -12.16 -8.97 5.21
CA GLY A 183 -11.28 -10.13 5.06
C GLY A 183 -9.92 -9.79 4.44
N ASP A 184 -9.87 -8.90 3.46
CA ASP A 184 -8.62 -8.49 2.79
C ASP A 184 -7.76 -7.59 3.67
N ILE A 185 -8.35 -6.61 4.37
CA ILE A 185 -7.65 -5.77 5.34
C ILE A 185 -7.07 -6.64 6.45
N PHE A 186 -7.87 -7.55 7.03
CA PHE A 186 -7.45 -8.34 8.18
C PHE A 186 -6.29 -9.28 7.82
N ARG A 187 -6.35 -9.95 6.66
CA ARG A 187 -5.22 -10.77 6.17
C ARG A 187 -3.95 -9.95 5.99
N THR A 188 -4.08 -8.71 5.50
CA THR A 188 -2.93 -7.82 5.26
C THR A 188 -2.32 -7.35 6.58
N MET A 189 -3.15 -6.97 7.55
CA MET A 189 -2.71 -6.63 8.91
C MET A 189 -2.06 -7.81 9.62
N ASP A 190 -2.63 -9.01 9.51
CA ASP A 190 -2.07 -10.23 10.10
C ASP A 190 -0.72 -10.61 9.47
N LEU A 191 -0.52 -10.36 8.17
CA LEU A 191 0.77 -10.55 7.51
C LEU A 191 1.84 -9.61 8.06
N TRP A 192 1.53 -8.32 8.24
CA TRP A 192 2.48 -7.37 8.85
C TRP A 192 2.75 -7.67 10.32
N LYS A 193 1.72 -8.07 11.07
CA LYS A 193 1.88 -8.53 12.44
C LYS A 193 2.85 -9.71 12.54
N LYS A 194 2.76 -10.68 11.62
CA LYS A 194 3.70 -11.83 11.57
C LYS A 194 5.14 -11.42 11.26
N ARG A 195 5.34 -10.32 10.53
CA ARG A 195 6.65 -9.72 10.25
C ARG A 195 7.21 -8.91 11.42
N GLY A 196 6.40 -8.67 12.46
CA GLY A 196 6.79 -7.82 13.59
C GLY A 196 6.87 -6.33 13.25
N GLN A 197 6.26 -5.91 12.13
CA GLN A 197 6.30 -4.54 11.66
C GLN A 197 5.03 -3.76 12.04
N PRO A 198 5.11 -2.45 12.32
CA PRO A 198 3.94 -1.61 12.52
C PRO A 198 3.04 -1.57 11.28
N ALA A 199 1.74 -1.47 11.49
CA ALA A 199 0.76 -1.33 10.42
C ALA A 199 -0.41 -0.46 10.87
N TYR A 200 -0.88 0.41 9.98
CA TYR A 200 -1.99 1.33 10.20
C TYR A 200 -3.00 1.26 9.06
N ILE A 201 -4.27 1.45 9.38
CA ILE A 201 -5.39 1.39 8.44
C ILE A 201 -5.99 2.78 8.33
N ILE A 202 -6.02 3.31 7.12
CA ILE A 202 -6.65 4.59 6.81
C ILE A 202 -8.12 4.35 6.51
N SER A 203 -8.99 5.09 7.19
CA SER A 203 -10.44 5.05 7.00
C SER A 203 -10.85 5.24 5.53
N ILE A 204 -11.90 4.55 5.09
CA ILE A 204 -12.51 4.77 3.79
C ILE A 204 -13.23 6.13 3.82
N ILE A 205 -12.94 6.99 2.85
CA ILE A 205 -13.61 8.29 2.70
C ILE A 205 -14.82 8.16 1.79
N ASP A 206 -15.80 9.04 1.99
CA ASP A 206 -16.94 9.23 1.12
C ASP A 206 -16.73 10.42 0.17
N GLY A 207 -17.50 10.45 -0.91
CA GLY A 207 -17.43 11.47 -1.95
C GLY A 207 -18.76 12.14 -2.23
N VAL A 208 -18.89 12.66 -3.46
CA VAL A 208 -20.09 13.37 -3.91
C VAL A 208 -21.30 12.43 -3.83
N ASP A 209 -22.41 12.95 -3.32
CA ASP A 209 -23.67 12.21 -3.16
C ASP A 209 -23.60 10.97 -2.24
N GLU A 210 -22.56 10.84 -1.40
CA GLU A 210 -22.37 9.73 -0.45
C GLU A 210 -22.55 10.15 1.02
N GLY A 211 -23.27 11.24 1.26
CA GLY A 211 -23.55 11.76 2.60
C GLY A 211 -24.65 11.03 3.36
N ARG A 212 -24.85 11.45 4.61
CA ARG A 212 -25.81 10.91 5.57
C ARG A 212 -27.19 10.74 4.94
N GLY A 213 -27.76 9.55 5.13
CA GLY A 213 -29.04 9.15 4.55
C GLY A 213 -28.91 8.33 3.27
N THR A 214 -27.72 8.26 2.66
CA THR A 214 -27.47 7.40 1.50
C THR A 214 -27.06 5.98 1.91
N ALA A 215 -27.28 5.01 1.02
CA ALA A 215 -26.79 3.64 1.23
C ALA A 215 -25.25 3.56 1.22
N ALA A 216 -24.60 4.44 0.45
CA ALA A 216 -23.14 4.51 0.38
C ALA A 216 -22.53 4.95 1.71
N TYR A 217 -23.08 6.02 2.31
CA TYR A 217 -22.72 6.48 3.64
C TYR A 217 -22.81 5.36 4.68
N GLN A 218 -23.93 4.63 4.70
CA GLN A 218 -24.16 3.54 5.66
C GLN A 218 -23.14 2.42 5.50
N ALA A 219 -22.80 2.06 4.26
CA ALA A 219 -21.79 1.05 3.98
C ALA A 219 -20.38 1.48 4.43
N ILE A 220 -19.98 2.72 4.09
CA ILE A 220 -18.66 3.28 4.43
C ILE A 220 -18.50 3.43 5.95
N THR A 221 -19.48 4.03 6.63
CA THR A 221 -19.42 4.23 8.08
C THR A 221 -19.47 2.91 8.85
N ARG A 222 -20.27 1.93 8.41
CA ARG A 222 -20.24 0.57 8.97
C ARG A 222 -18.86 -0.06 8.80
N LEU A 223 -18.28 -0.01 7.61
CA LEU A 223 -16.96 -0.56 7.32
C LEU A 223 -15.90 0.04 8.25
N ASN A 224 -15.84 1.36 8.32
CA ASN A 224 -14.91 2.08 9.19
C ASN A 224 -15.10 1.71 10.67
N GLY A 225 -16.34 1.63 11.15
CA GLY A 225 -16.63 1.23 12.53
C GLY A 225 -16.22 -0.21 12.86
N GLU A 226 -16.37 -1.16 11.93
CA GLU A 226 -15.91 -2.54 12.12
C GLU A 226 -14.37 -2.63 12.14
N ILE A 227 -13.69 -1.84 11.31
CA ILE A 227 -12.22 -1.76 11.30
C ILE A 227 -11.72 -1.16 12.62
N GLU A 228 -12.26 -0.01 13.02
CA GLU A 228 -11.90 0.69 14.26
C GLU A 228 -12.11 -0.21 15.49
N LYS A 229 -13.27 -0.86 15.59
CA LYS A 229 -13.58 -1.78 16.69
C LYS A 229 -12.57 -2.92 16.79
N ARG A 230 -12.05 -3.40 15.65
CA ARG A 230 -11.12 -4.53 15.61
C ARG A 230 -9.65 -4.13 15.81
N TYR A 231 -9.29 -2.92 15.38
CA TYR A 231 -7.93 -2.37 15.38
C TYR A 231 -7.89 -0.92 15.88
N PRO A 232 -8.32 -0.64 17.11
CA PRO A 232 -8.50 0.73 17.59
C PRO A 232 -7.18 1.54 17.60
N ASP A 233 -6.05 0.89 17.88
CA ASP A 233 -4.74 1.55 17.93
C ASP A 233 -4.10 1.73 16.55
N GLN A 234 -4.51 0.91 15.57
CA GLN A 234 -3.98 0.96 14.21
C GLN A 234 -4.88 1.74 13.24
N TYR A 235 -6.14 1.99 13.61
CA TYR A 235 -7.09 2.71 12.78
C TYR A 235 -6.88 4.22 12.84
N VAL A 236 -6.88 4.85 11.67
CA VAL A 236 -6.76 6.30 11.51
C VAL A 236 -7.99 6.83 10.81
N ASP A 237 -8.82 7.57 11.55
CA ASP A 237 -10.03 8.20 11.02
C ASP A 237 -9.72 9.46 10.19
N VAL A 238 -9.12 9.25 9.02
CA VAL A 238 -8.86 10.29 8.02
C VAL A 238 -10.16 10.92 7.53
N ARG A 239 -11.26 10.15 7.43
CA ARG A 239 -12.56 10.65 7.00
C ARG A 239 -13.06 11.73 7.95
N ARG A 240 -13.09 11.47 9.26
CA ARG A 240 -13.49 12.46 10.26
C ARG A 240 -12.52 13.64 10.29
N TRP A 241 -11.21 13.37 10.22
CA TRP A 241 -10.20 14.44 10.16
C TRP A 241 -10.41 15.37 8.94
N LEU A 242 -10.72 14.83 7.77
CA LEU A 242 -11.02 15.62 6.57
C LEU A 242 -12.24 16.52 6.76
N ILE A 243 -13.26 16.05 7.47
CA ILE A 243 -14.50 16.81 7.67
C ILE A 243 -14.33 17.88 8.77
N ASP A 244 -13.67 17.55 9.88
CA ASP A 244 -13.57 18.43 11.06
C ASP A 244 -12.36 19.35 11.06
N GLU A 245 -11.20 18.82 10.67
CA GLU A 245 -9.91 19.41 11.02
C GLU A 245 -9.12 19.88 9.81
N ALA A 246 -9.24 19.21 8.67
CA ALA A 246 -8.49 19.57 7.47
C ALA A 246 -8.75 21.02 6.99
N PRO A 247 -9.99 21.57 6.99
CA PRO A 247 -10.20 22.96 6.61
C PRO A 247 -9.42 23.93 7.51
N ARG A 248 -9.39 23.66 8.82
CA ARG A 248 -8.63 24.46 9.80
C ARG A 248 -7.13 24.30 9.59
N ALA A 249 -6.64 23.07 9.46
CA ALA A 249 -5.23 22.76 9.23
C ALA A 249 -4.70 23.41 7.95
N MET A 250 -5.55 23.57 6.95
CA MET A 250 -5.22 24.20 5.66
C MET A 250 -5.51 25.70 5.61
N SER A 251 -6.05 26.30 6.69
CA SER A 251 -6.57 27.69 6.68
C SER A 251 -7.55 27.95 5.52
N LEU A 252 -8.40 26.97 5.23
CA LEU A 252 -9.35 26.96 4.13
C LEU A 252 -10.74 27.39 4.60
N THR A 253 -11.30 28.41 3.96
CA THR A 253 -12.72 28.76 4.09
C THR A 253 -13.53 27.89 3.13
N LEU A 254 -14.47 27.11 3.66
CA LEU A 254 -15.34 26.28 2.84
C LEU A 254 -16.31 27.12 2.00
N SER A 255 -16.55 26.69 0.76
CA SER A 255 -17.64 27.20 -0.06
C SER A 255 -19.02 26.91 0.56
N PRO A 256 -20.10 27.59 0.10
CA PRO A 256 -21.46 27.23 0.50
C PRO A 256 -21.81 25.75 0.27
N GLN A 257 -21.22 25.12 -0.75
CA GLN A 257 -21.41 23.70 -0.99
C GLN A 257 -20.61 22.85 0.00
N GLY A 258 -19.35 23.19 0.31
CA GLY A 258 -18.57 22.49 1.33
C GLY A 258 -19.20 22.52 2.71
N ILE A 259 -19.87 23.62 3.07
CA ILE A 259 -20.66 23.71 4.30
C ILE A 259 -21.83 22.72 4.28
N LYS A 260 -22.54 22.59 3.14
CA LYS A 260 -23.63 21.61 2.99
C LYS A 260 -23.12 20.18 3.05
N ASP A 261 -22.01 19.89 2.38
CA ASP A 261 -21.35 18.58 2.41
C ASP A 261 -21.01 18.20 3.87
N THR A 262 -20.37 19.11 4.62
CA THR A 262 -20.04 18.91 6.04
C THR A 262 -21.29 18.63 6.87
N ALA A 263 -22.39 19.37 6.64
CA ALA A 263 -23.63 19.22 7.37
C ALA A 263 -24.31 17.85 7.16
N VAL A 264 -24.09 17.22 5.99
CA VAL A 264 -24.54 15.85 5.72
C VAL A 264 -23.45 14.82 5.99
N ASP A 265 -22.40 15.17 6.74
CA ASP A 265 -21.28 14.30 7.05
C ASP A 265 -20.59 13.75 5.79
N THR A 266 -20.23 14.63 4.87
CA THR A 266 -19.45 14.29 3.67
C THR A 266 -18.16 15.08 3.59
N VAL A 267 -17.10 14.45 3.07
CA VAL A 267 -15.84 15.14 2.78
C VAL A 267 -16.11 16.37 1.91
N PRO A 268 -15.84 17.59 2.40
CA PRO A 268 -16.22 18.82 1.71
C PRO A 268 -15.68 18.88 0.28
N THR A 269 -16.50 19.36 -0.67
CA THR A 269 -16.08 19.49 -2.07
C THR A 269 -14.82 20.33 -2.23
N ASP A 270 -14.57 21.31 -1.36
CA ASP A 270 -13.38 22.16 -1.40
C ASP A 270 -12.07 21.38 -1.15
N LEU A 271 -12.16 20.20 -0.52
CA LEU A 271 -11.03 19.32 -0.28
C LEU A 271 -10.80 18.32 -1.42
N ARG A 272 -11.71 18.25 -2.39
CA ARG A 272 -11.71 17.30 -3.50
C ARG A 272 -11.47 18.01 -4.84
N LYS A 273 -10.73 17.37 -5.75
CA LYS A 273 -10.57 17.86 -7.13
C LYS A 273 -11.65 17.32 -8.07
N ASP A 274 -12.29 16.23 -7.69
CA ASP A 274 -13.39 15.59 -8.41
C ASP A 274 -14.37 14.95 -7.41
N GLY A 275 -15.18 13.98 -7.83
CA GLY A 275 -16.16 13.33 -6.98
C GLY A 275 -15.57 12.63 -5.73
N ILE A 276 -14.29 12.27 -5.70
CA ILE A 276 -13.69 11.53 -4.56
C ILE A 276 -12.23 11.87 -4.29
N HIS A 277 -11.43 12.18 -5.32
CA HIS A 277 -10.00 12.38 -5.15
C HIS A 277 -9.72 13.74 -4.51
N LEU A 278 -8.79 13.74 -3.58
CA LEU A 278 -8.39 14.94 -2.85
C LEU A 278 -7.60 15.91 -3.75
N THR A 279 -7.67 17.22 -3.46
CA THR A 279 -6.81 18.20 -4.13
C THR A 279 -5.33 17.96 -3.76
N PRO A 280 -4.35 18.46 -4.55
CA PRO A 280 -2.94 18.38 -4.17
C PRO A 280 -2.64 19.00 -2.79
N ALA A 281 -3.29 20.14 -2.47
CA ALA A 281 -3.12 20.78 -1.16
C ALA A 281 -3.66 19.89 -0.02
N THR A 282 -4.81 19.26 -0.23
CA THR A 282 -5.39 18.32 0.74
C THR A 282 -4.53 17.07 0.92
N ASN A 283 -3.95 16.53 -0.16
CA ASN A 283 -3.03 15.38 -0.06
C ASN A 283 -1.77 15.72 0.75
N ARG A 284 -1.22 16.93 0.61
CA ARG A 284 -0.13 17.42 1.46
C ARG A 284 -0.51 17.51 2.93
N ALA A 285 -1.66 18.14 3.22
CA ALA A 285 -2.15 18.25 4.59
C ALA A 285 -2.41 16.87 5.21
N LEU A 286 -2.97 15.94 4.44
CA LEU A 286 -3.17 14.55 4.87
C LEU A 286 -1.83 13.86 5.17
N ALA A 287 -0.84 14.00 4.30
CA ALA A 287 0.47 13.41 4.51
C ALA A 287 1.15 13.97 5.77
N GLN A 288 1.03 15.27 6.05
CA GLN A 288 1.50 15.91 7.28
C GLN A 288 0.78 15.33 8.51
N PHE A 289 -0.55 15.27 8.47
CA PHE A 289 -1.35 14.69 9.55
C PHE A 289 -0.96 13.24 9.85
N LEU A 290 -0.78 12.40 8.82
CA LEU A 290 -0.36 11.01 9.00
C LEU A 290 1.05 10.93 9.61
N ALA A 291 1.99 11.74 9.12
CA ALA A 291 3.34 11.78 9.64
C ALA A 291 3.38 12.19 11.13
N GLU A 292 2.63 13.21 11.52
CA GLU A 292 2.55 13.67 12.91
C GLU A 292 1.83 12.67 13.81
N LYS A 293 0.63 12.22 13.41
CA LYS A 293 -0.22 11.33 14.21
C LYS A 293 0.46 10.00 14.48
N LEU A 294 1.17 9.46 13.49
CA LEU A 294 1.81 8.15 13.56
C LEU A 294 3.32 8.23 13.81
N LYS A 295 3.86 9.44 13.99
CA LYS A 295 5.30 9.71 14.18
C LYS A 295 6.18 9.14 13.06
N LEU A 296 5.69 9.20 11.83
CA LEU A 296 6.42 8.71 10.66
C LEU A 296 7.55 9.68 10.33
N GLY A 297 8.77 9.18 10.15
CA GLY A 297 9.94 10.03 9.91
C GLY A 297 10.71 10.41 11.18
N GLN A 298 10.19 10.09 12.36
CA GLN A 298 10.95 10.19 13.61
C GLN A 298 11.76 8.93 13.82
N VAL A 299 13.05 9.11 14.08
CA VAL A 299 13.94 8.05 14.55
C VAL A 299 13.43 7.58 15.92
N GLN A 300 13.10 6.29 16.04
CA GLN A 300 12.73 5.66 17.32
C GLN A 300 13.97 5.22 18.11
#